data_AF-A0A3M1C5T5-F1
#
_entry.id   AF-A0A3M1C5T5-F1
#
_cell.length_a   1.000
_cell.length_b   1.000
_cell.length_c   1.000
_cell.angle_alpha   90.00
_cell.angle_beta   90.00
_cell.angle_gamma   90.00
#
_symmetry.space_group_name_H-M   'P 1'
#
loop_
_entity.id
_entity.type
_entity.pdbx_description
1 polymer ?
#
loop_
_entity_poly.entity_id
_entity_poly.type
_entity_poly.pdbx_seq_one_letter_code
_entity_poly.pdbx_strand_id
1 'polypeptide(L)'
;LLGLPRGALTLEQAQAAAAVGQIRLARAYAEALGAGGVTAAQVLVTLEDSADRRRYLNSRATLETLLALGAVPIVNENDTIATDEIRYGDNDRLAAQVAVTIGADLTVLLSDVDGFYSANPQTDPEARHFDVIGEITPELEAHAGEGVSGLSKGGMITKVMAAKTATAAGCDLIIAAGGALHPLAALEQGARHTLFKARTTPARARKQWIAAMKPRGSVTVDAGAAGALARGKSLLPAGVVEVAGRFGRGDPVDILDEAGARLGVGLVRYTAEEARALIGRRSSEIEAVLGYPGRAALIHRDDMAL
;
A
#
# COMPACT_ATOMS: atom_id res chain seq x y z
N LEU A 1 14.39 -23.64 -18.56
CA LEU A 1 13.56 -24.04 -17.40
C LEU A 1 12.31 -24.77 -17.83
N LEU A 2 11.43 -24.14 -18.62
CA LEU A 2 10.24 -24.80 -19.16
C LEU A 2 10.31 -25.09 -20.67
N GLY A 3 11.43 -24.79 -21.33
CA GLY A 3 11.59 -25.00 -22.77
C GLY A 3 10.65 -24.15 -23.64
N LEU A 4 10.10 -23.06 -23.09
CA LEU A 4 9.18 -22.16 -23.80
C LEU A 4 9.87 -21.45 -24.98
N PRO A 5 9.12 -21.16 -26.06
CA PRO A 5 9.65 -20.47 -27.23
C PRO A 5 10.10 -19.04 -26.90
N ARG A 6 11.01 -18.48 -27.71
CA ARG A 6 11.35 -17.06 -27.64
C ARG A 6 10.22 -16.25 -28.30
N GLY A 7 9.81 -15.14 -27.67
CA GLY A 7 8.79 -14.23 -28.19
C GLY A 7 7.57 -14.13 -27.26
N ALA A 8 6.45 -13.70 -27.82
CA ALA A 8 5.20 -13.58 -27.08
C ALA A 8 4.72 -14.95 -26.58
N LEU A 9 4.43 -15.04 -25.30
CA LEU A 9 3.88 -16.23 -24.65
C LEU A 9 2.36 -16.12 -24.58
N THR A 10 1.66 -17.24 -24.60
CA THR A 10 0.23 -17.24 -24.19
C THR A 10 0.11 -16.88 -22.72
N LEU A 11 -1.09 -16.52 -22.26
CA LEU A 11 -1.38 -16.25 -20.86
C LEU A 11 -0.84 -17.36 -19.96
N GLU A 12 -1.23 -18.60 -20.26
CA GLU A 12 -0.91 -19.79 -19.47
C GLU A 12 0.59 -20.05 -19.46
N GLN A 13 1.27 -19.85 -20.59
CA GLN A 13 2.72 -19.99 -20.69
C GLN A 13 3.44 -18.92 -19.86
N ALA A 14 2.96 -17.68 -19.88
CA ALA A 14 3.51 -16.59 -19.06
C ALA A 14 3.28 -16.85 -17.56
N GLN A 15 2.09 -17.31 -17.16
CA GLN A 15 1.80 -17.70 -15.76
C GLN A 15 2.67 -18.87 -15.29
N ALA A 16 2.85 -19.90 -16.13
CA ALA A 16 3.73 -21.02 -15.82
C ALA A 16 5.20 -20.57 -15.69
N ALA A 17 5.66 -19.68 -16.56
CA ALA A 17 6.99 -19.08 -16.48
C ALA A 17 7.17 -18.26 -15.20
N ALA A 18 6.17 -17.44 -14.83
CA ALA A 18 6.17 -16.64 -13.60
C ALA A 18 6.21 -17.53 -12.36
N ALA A 19 5.40 -18.60 -12.29
CA ALA A 19 5.39 -19.53 -11.16
C ALA A 19 6.77 -20.18 -10.92
N VAL A 20 7.46 -20.61 -11.98
CA VAL A 20 8.83 -21.16 -11.87
C VAL A 20 9.86 -20.07 -11.59
N GLY A 21 9.71 -18.90 -12.20
CA GLY A 21 10.61 -17.75 -12.04
C GLY A 21 10.58 -17.18 -10.63
N GLN A 22 9.41 -17.14 -10.01
CA GLN A 22 9.18 -16.56 -8.69
C GLN A 22 9.97 -17.28 -7.59
N ILE A 23 10.14 -18.61 -7.70
CA ILE A 23 11.01 -19.39 -6.80
C ILE A 23 12.47 -18.91 -6.90
N ARG A 24 12.95 -18.67 -8.13
CA ARG A 24 14.33 -18.23 -8.37
C ARG A 24 14.55 -16.79 -7.91
N LEU A 25 13.58 -15.92 -8.18
CA LEU A 25 13.61 -14.53 -7.75
C LEU A 25 13.67 -14.44 -6.22
N ALA A 26 12.78 -15.16 -5.52
CA ALA A 26 12.76 -15.19 -4.07
C ALA A 26 14.06 -15.73 -3.48
N ARG A 27 14.60 -16.81 -4.07
CA ARG A 27 15.89 -17.36 -3.66
C ARG A 27 17.04 -16.36 -3.83
N ALA A 28 17.11 -15.66 -4.97
CA ALA A 28 18.15 -14.67 -5.22
C ALA A 28 18.10 -13.52 -4.19
N TYR A 29 16.91 -13.01 -3.88
CA TYR A 29 16.76 -11.98 -2.84
C TYR A 29 17.11 -12.52 -1.44
N ALA A 30 16.68 -13.74 -1.10
CA ALA A 30 16.98 -14.34 0.20
C ALA A 30 18.48 -14.57 0.41
N GLU A 31 19.20 -15.03 -0.63
CA GLU A 31 20.65 -15.21 -0.58
C GLU A 31 21.37 -13.85 -0.47
N ALA A 32 20.99 -12.85 -1.28
CA ALA A 32 21.61 -11.54 -1.29
C ALA A 32 21.41 -10.77 0.03
N LEU A 33 20.18 -10.75 0.56
CA LEU A 33 19.87 -10.09 1.84
C LEU A 33 20.42 -10.89 3.03
N GLY A 34 20.37 -12.22 2.96
CA GLY A 34 20.89 -13.10 4.00
C GLY A 34 22.39 -12.96 4.21
N ALA A 35 23.16 -12.69 3.15
CA ALA A 35 24.59 -12.38 3.26
C ALA A 35 24.87 -11.12 4.11
N GLY A 36 23.92 -10.20 4.18
CA GLY A 36 23.95 -9.01 5.04
C GLY A 36 23.24 -9.18 6.39
N GLY A 37 22.79 -10.39 6.76
CA GLY A 37 22.06 -10.65 8.00
C GLY A 37 20.60 -10.17 7.99
N VAL A 38 20.04 -9.90 6.82
CA VAL A 38 18.67 -9.41 6.66
C VAL A 38 17.76 -10.53 6.17
N THR A 39 16.64 -10.74 6.87
CA THR A 39 15.65 -11.75 6.48
C THR A 39 14.76 -11.24 5.36
N ALA A 40 14.74 -11.91 4.22
CA ALA A 40 13.78 -11.65 3.14
C ALA A 40 12.44 -12.34 3.43
N ALA A 41 11.32 -11.67 3.16
CA ALA A 41 9.99 -12.24 3.31
C ALA A 41 9.19 -12.08 2.01
N GLN A 42 8.84 -13.18 1.35
CA GLN A 42 8.06 -13.11 0.11
C GLN A 42 6.61 -12.74 0.38
N VAL A 43 6.09 -11.80 -0.40
CA VAL A 43 4.68 -11.41 -0.40
C VAL A 43 4.17 -11.36 -1.83
N LEU A 44 3.07 -12.05 -2.10
CA LEU A 44 2.40 -12.05 -3.40
C LEU A 44 1.04 -11.38 -3.25
N VAL A 45 0.72 -10.44 -4.12
CA VAL A 45 -0.56 -9.71 -4.12
C VAL A 45 -1.09 -9.56 -5.53
N THR A 46 -2.38 -9.28 -5.67
CA THR A 46 -2.95 -8.76 -6.92
C THR A 46 -3.39 -7.31 -6.72
N LEU A 47 -3.57 -6.56 -7.80
CA LEU A 47 -4.15 -5.22 -7.70
C LEU A 47 -5.55 -5.22 -7.06
N GLU A 48 -6.33 -6.29 -7.27
CA GLU A 48 -7.66 -6.45 -6.71
C GLU A 48 -7.67 -6.58 -5.17
N ASP A 49 -6.58 -7.03 -4.57
CA ASP A 49 -6.47 -7.16 -3.10
C ASP A 49 -6.55 -5.81 -2.40
N SER A 50 -6.29 -4.70 -3.12
CA SER A 50 -6.48 -3.34 -2.61
C SER A 50 -7.94 -2.88 -2.61
N ALA A 51 -8.78 -3.46 -3.47
CA ALA A 51 -10.20 -3.11 -3.57
C ALA A 51 -11.04 -3.81 -2.48
N ASP A 52 -10.63 -5.01 -2.06
CA ASP A 52 -11.23 -5.71 -0.93
C ASP A 52 -10.64 -5.20 0.40
N ARG A 53 -11.48 -4.55 1.21
CA ARG A 53 -11.08 -3.94 2.49
C ARG A 53 -10.45 -4.95 3.47
N ARG A 54 -10.97 -6.17 3.51
CA ARG A 54 -10.50 -7.21 4.43
C ARG A 54 -9.12 -7.68 3.98
N ARG A 55 -8.92 -7.90 2.68
CA ARG A 55 -7.61 -8.26 2.11
C ARG A 55 -6.61 -7.15 2.33
N TYR A 56 -6.97 -5.90 2.03
CA TYR A 56 -6.14 -4.73 2.28
C TYR A 56 -5.64 -4.64 3.74
N LEU A 57 -6.54 -4.73 4.72
CA LEU A 57 -6.17 -4.66 6.15
C LEU A 57 -5.31 -5.84 6.60
N ASN A 58 -5.50 -7.01 6.02
CA ASN A 58 -4.65 -8.17 6.28
C ASN A 58 -3.25 -7.98 5.70
N SER A 59 -3.14 -7.59 4.43
CA SER A 59 -1.86 -7.31 3.76
C SER A 59 -1.07 -6.24 4.49
N ARG A 60 -1.73 -5.14 4.90
CA ARG A 60 -1.11 -4.09 5.71
C ARG A 60 -0.56 -4.63 7.03
N ALA A 61 -1.38 -5.35 7.81
CA ALA A 61 -0.96 -5.88 9.10
C ALA A 61 0.23 -6.86 8.96
N THR A 62 0.24 -7.68 7.91
CA THR A 62 1.36 -8.58 7.61
C THR A 62 2.64 -7.80 7.30
N LEU A 63 2.57 -6.82 6.39
CA LEU A 63 3.73 -6.00 6.01
C LEU A 63 4.29 -5.21 7.20
N GLU A 64 3.42 -4.57 7.99
CA GLU A 64 3.82 -3.86 9.22
C GLU A 64 4.50 -4.81 10.22
N THR A 65 3.98 -6.03 10.38
CA THR A 65 4.57 -7.03 11.30
C THR A 65 5.94 -7.50 10.81
N LEU A 66 6.09 -7.76 9.50
CA LEU A 66 7.37 -8.15 8.91
C LEU A 66 8.43 -7.07 9.12
N LEU A 67 8.09 -5.80 8.86
CA LEU A 67 8.97 -4.66 9.08
C LEU A 67 9.33 -4.51 10.57
N ALA A 68 8.37 -4.67 11.48
CA ALA A 68 8.61 -4.61 12.93
C ALA A 68 9.52 -5.74 13.44
N LEU A 69 9.56 -6.88 12.75
CA LEU A 69 10.46 -7.99 13.02
C LEU A 69 11.84 -7.84 12.35
N GLY A 70 12.08 -6.73 11.64
CA GLY A 70 13.35 -6.47 10.93
C GLY A 70 13.51 -7.24 9.62
N ALA A 71 12.45 -7.85 9.10
CA ALA A 71 12.46 -8.48 7.78
C ALA A 71 12.24 -7.44 6.67
N VAL A 72 12.76 -7.73 5.47
CA VAL A 72 12.50 -6.96 4.24
C VAL A 72 11.47 -7.71 3.40
N PRO A 73 10.24 -7.18 3.25
CA PRO A 73 9.25 -7.75 2.36
C PRO A 73 9.68 -7.61 0.88
N ILE A 74 9.71 -8.73 0.17
CA ILE A 74 9.88 -8.79 -1.28
C ILE A 74 8.51 -9.01 -1.89
N VAL A 75 7.88 -7.91 -2.31
CA VAL A 75 6.54 -7.91 -2.89
C VAL A 75 6.60 -8.09 -4.39
N ASN A 76 5.80 -9.01 -4.93
CA ASN A 76 5.59 -9.14 -6.37
C ASN A 76 4.11 -9.43 -6.66
N GLU A 77 3.70 -9.27 -7.91
CA GLU A 77 2.37 -9.67 -8.33
C GLU A 77 2.20 -11.21 -8.28
N ASN A 78 0.99 -11.65 -7.94
CA ASN A 78 0.60 -13.06 -8.01
C ASN A 78 0.12 -13.43 -9.43
N ASP A 79 1.05 -13.52 -10.37
CA ASP A 79 0.78 -13.80 -11.79
C ASP A 79 -0.09 -15.03 -12.04
N THR A 80 -0.06 -16.04 -11.16
CA THR A 80 -0.80 -17.30 -11.34
C THR A 80 -2.32 -17.09 -11.28
N ILE A 81 -2.78 -16.05 -10.59
CA ILE A 81 -4.20 -15.72 -10.44
C ILE A 81 -4.56 -14.35 -11.02
N ALA A 82 -3.57 -13.59 -11.50
CA ALA A 82 -3.79 -12.33 -12.21
C ALA A 82 -4.35 -12.58 -13.61
N THR A 83 -5.31 -11.76 -14.03
CA THR A 83 -5.90 -11.78 -15.38
C THR A 83 -5.10 -10.88 -16.34
N ASP A 84 -5.18 -11.15 -17.65
CA ASP A 84 -4.34 -10.51 -18.69
C ASP A 84 -4.50 -8.99 -18.83
N GLU A 85 -5.55 -8.40 -18.25
CA GLU A 85 -5.96 -7.02 -18.52
C GLU A 85 -4.99 -5.96 -17.94
N ILE A 86 -3.97 -6.35 -17.15
CA ILE A 86 -3.15 -5.40 -16.38
C ILE A 86 -1.61 -5.53 -16.54
N ARG A 87 -1.12 -6.42 -17.40
CA ARG A 87 0.28 -6.88 -17.37
C ARG A 87 1.41 -5.91 -17.75
N TYR A 88 1.15 -4.78 -18.42
CA TYR A 88 2.24 -3.90 -18.88
C TYR A 88 2.40 -2.66 -17.98
N GLY A 89 3.53 -2.58 -17.28
CA GLY A 89 3.88 -1.49 -16.36
C GLY A 89 3.19 -1.58 -14.99
N ASP A 90 2.79 -2.80 -14.60
CA ASP A 90 2.06 -3.06 -13.37
C ASP A 90 2.89 -2.79 -12.12
N ASN A 91 4.18 -3.15 -12.13
CA ASN A 91 4.99 -3.03 -10.91
C ASN A 91 5.21 -1.57 -10.44
N ASP A 92 5.11 -0.56 -11.33
CA ASP A 92 5.08 0.84 -10.92
C ASP A 92 3.82 1.13 -10.06
N ARG A 93 2.65 0.64 -10.52
CA ARG A 93 1.37 0.77 -9.82
C ARG A 93 1.34 -0.06 -8.54
N LEU A 94 1.85 -1.29 -8.60
CA LEU A 94 2.01 -2.14 -7.44
C LEU A 94 2.90 -1.47 -6.38
N ALA A 95 4.03 -0.89 -6.78
CA ALA A 95 4.92 -0.17 -5.86
C ALA A 95 4.19 0.99 -5.17
N ALA A 96 3.46 1.82 -5.92
CA ALA A 96 2.64 2.88 -5.34
C ALA A 96 1.55 2.31 -4.40
N GLN A 97 0.88 1.23 -4.80
CA GLN A 97 -0.16 0.61 -3.98
C GLN A 97 0.39 0.02 -2.68
N VAL A 98 1.57 -0.61 -2.72
CA VAL A 98 2.28 -1.10 -1.53
C VAL A 98 2.64 0.08 -0.63
N ALA A 99 3.18 1.17 -1.20
CA ALA A 99 3.50 2.38 -0.46
C ALA A 99 2.28 2.97 0.26
N VAL A 100 1.13 3.06 -0.41
CA VAL A 100 -0.14 3.47 0.23
C VAL A 100 -0.56 2.49 1.33
N THR A 101 -0.39 1.20 1.08
CA THR A 101 -0.81 0.14 2.01
C THR A 101 -0.05 0.20 3.32
N ILE A 102 1.28 0.36 3.25
CA ILE A 102 2.14 0.46 4.44
C ILE A 102 2.22 1.87 5.00
N GLY A 103 1.76 2.88 4.26
CA GLY A 103 1.90 4.29 4.63
C GLY A 103 3.34 4.77 4.57
N ALA A 104 4.05 4.44 3.49
CA ALA A 104 5.46 4.83 3.29
C ALA A 104 5.61 6.34 3.10
N ASP A 105 6.72 6.90 3.58
CA ASP A 105 7.05 8.32 3.37
C ASP A 105 7.61 8.59 1.97
N LEU A 106 8.31 7.60 1.39
CA LEU A 106 8.97 7.70 0.09
C LEU A 106 8.90 6.39 -0.69
N THR A 107 8.61 6.49 -1.99
CA THR A 107 8.74 5.42 -2.98
C THR A 107 9.85 5.77 -3.97
N VAL A 108 10.76 4.84 -4.27
CA VAL A 108 11.81 5.04 -5.30
C VAL A 108 11.59 4.06 -6.44
N LEU A 109 11.30 4.59 -7.63
CA LEU A 109 11.21 3.83 -8.87
C LEU A 109 12.55 3.87 -9.60
N LEU A 110 13.28 2.76 -9.53
CA LEU A 110 14.53 2.55 -10.26
C LEU A 110 14.23 2.10 -11.69
N SER A 111 14.57 2.94 -12.68
CA SER A 111 14.26 2.76 -14.11
C SER A 111 15.52 2.78 -14.98
N ASP A 112 15.33 2.53 -16.27
CA ASP A 112 16.26 2.84 -17.35
C ASP A 112 16.41 4.34 -17.67
N VAL A 113 15.55 5.20 -17.10
CA VAL A 113 15.60 6.66 -17.19
C VAL A 113 15.96 7.28 -15.84
N ASP A 114 16.61 8.44 -15.87
CA ASP A 114 17.07 9.18 -14.70
C ASP A 114 16.08 10.25 -14.21
N GLY A 115 14.85 10.24 -14.71
CA GLY A 115 13.80 11.17 -14.29
C GLY A 115 12.66 11.32 -15.29
N PHE A 116 11.86 12.35 -15.06
CA PHE A 116 10.76 12.80 -15.89
C PHE A 116 11.21 13.96 -16.79
N TYR A 117 10.79 13.93 -18.04
CA TYR A 117 11.16 14.90 -19.06
C TYR A 117 9.92 15.45 -19.78
N SER A 118 10.05 16.64 -20.38
CA SER A 118 8.97 17.27 -21.16
C SER A 118 8.66 16.54 -22.47
N ALA A 119 9.62 15.75 -22.96
CA ALA A 119 9.51 14.87 -24.12
C ALA A 119 10.54 13.74 -23.96
N ASN A 120 10.57 12.76 -24.87
CA ASN A 120 11.57 11.70 -24.82
C ASN A 120 12.97 12.27 -25.16
N PRO A 121 13.95 12.30 -24.22
CA PRO A 121 15.26 12.91 -24.45
C PRO A 121 16.13 12.14 -25.46
N GLN A 122 15.77 10.91 -25.82
CA GLN A 122 16.46 10.15 -26.86
C GLN A 122 16.07 10.58 -28.28
N THR A 123 14.91 11.22 -28.43
CA THR A 123 14.35 11.62 -29.73
C THR A 123 14.17 13.11 -29.88
N ASP A 124 14.08 13.84 -28.76
CA ASP A 124 13.92 15.29 -28.72
C ASP A 124 15.11 15.92 -27.96
N PRO A 125 16.02 16.64 -28.64
CA PRO A 125 17.14 17.31 -28.01
C PRO A 125 16.73 18.51 -27.13
N GLU A 126 15.52 19.05 -27.30
CA GLU A 126 14.99 20.14 -26.48
C GLU A 126 14.24 19.62 -25.24
N ALA A 127 14.21 18.29 -25.02
CA ALA A 127 13.57 17.69 -23.86
C ALA A 127 14.20 18.20 -22.55
N ARG A 128 13.37 18.76 -21.68
CA ARG A 128 13.79 19.32 -20.40
C ARG A 128 13.51 18.36 -19.27
N HIS A 129 14.50 18.13 -18.43
CA HIS A 129 14.36 17.36 -17.20
C HIS A 129 13.62 18.17 -16.13
N PHE A 130 12.78 17.51 -15.35
CA PHE A 130 12.12 18.09 -14.18
C PHE A 130 12.77 17.58 -12.89
N ASP A 131 13.38 18.46 -12.11
CA ASP A 131 14.03 18.05 -10.85
C ASP A 131 12.99 17.76 -9.75
N VAL A 132 12.00 18.64 -9.60
CA VAL A 132 10.95 18.53 -8.58
C VAL A 132 9.59 18.90 -9.17
N ILE A 133 8.60 18.06 -8.92
CA ILE A 133 7.20 18.23 -9.32
C ILE A 133 6.34 18.28 -8.05
N GLY A 134 5.81 19.47 -7.73
CA GLY A 134 4.93 19.67 -6.57
C GLY A 134 3.43 19.45 -6.85
N GLU A 135 3.07 19.29 -8.12
CA GLU A 135 1.72 18.98 -8.59
C GLU A 135 1.78 18.28 -9.93
N ILE A 136 1.01 17.21 -10.09
CA ILE A 136 0.86 16.54 -11.38
C ILE A 136 -0.34 17.21 -12.07
N THR A 137 -0.05 18.10 -13.02
CA THR A 137 -1.05 18.79 -13.84
C THR A 137 -1.43 17.98 -15.08
N PRO A 138 -2.58 18.23 -15.72
CA PRO A 138 -2.92 17.60 -16.99
C PRO A 138 -1.87 17.82 -18.10
N GLU A 139 -1.14 18.94 -18.05
CA GLU A 139 -0.02 19.23 -18.96
C GLU A 139 1.17 18.29 -18.72
N LEU A 140 1.54 18.04 -17.45
CA LEU A 140 2.56 17.04 -17.11
C LEU A 140 2.13 15.63 -17.49
N GLU A 141 0.84 15.29 -17.33
CA GLU A 141 0.30 14.01 -17.79
C GLU A 141 0.40 13.88 -19.33
N ALA A 142 0.17 14.96 -20.07
CA ALA A 142 0.30 14.97 -21.53
C ALA A 142 1.74 14.70 -21.98
N HIS A 143 2.75 15.25 -21.29
CA HIS A 143 4.17 14.96 -21.56
C HIS A 143 4.54 13.48 -21.40
N ALA A 144 3.83 12.74 -20.55
CA ALA A 144 4.00 11.29 -20.42
C ALA A 144 3.39 10.51 -21.60
N GLY A 145 2.42 11.09 -22.31
CA GLY A 145 1.53 10.45 -23.29
C GLY A 145 2.01 10.43 -24.74
N GLU A 146 3.05 11.19 -25.11
CA GLU A 146 3.56 11.27 -26.50
C GLU A 146 4.66 10.23 -26.82
N GLY A 147 4.65 9.08 -26.13
CA GLY A 147 5.60 7.99 -26.39
C GLY A 147 5.36 7.34 -27.76
N VAL A 148 6.24 7.64 -28.71
CA VAL A 148 6.24 7.15 -30.10
C VAL A 148 5.98 5.64 -30.20
N SER A 149 5.19 5.30 -31.22
CA SER A 149 4.79 3.97 -31.61
C SER A 149 5.93 2.96 -31.74
N GLY A 150 5.83 1.82 -31.04
CA GLY A 150 6.32 0.54 -31.57
C GLY A 150 7.00 -0.38 -30.57
N LEU A 151 7.75 0.15 -29.58
CA LEU A 151 8.51 -0.69 -28.65
C LEU A 151 8.58 -0.21 -27.19
N SER A 152 8.11 1.00 -26.85
CA SER A 152 8.10 1.55 -25.48
C SER A 152 6.77 2.24 -25.13
N LYS A 153 5.66 1.54 -25.35
CA LYS A 153 4.31 2.09 -25.10
C LYS A 153 3.87 1.80 -23.66
N GLY A 154 4.28 2.66 -22.71
CA GLY A 154 3.64 2.72 -21.39
C GLY A 154 4.52 3.13 -20.20
N GLY A 155 5.85 3.06 -20.31
CA GLY A 155 6.74 3.13 -19.16
C GLY A 155 6.69 4.43 -18.35
N MET A 156 6.54 5.60 -19.00
CA MET A 156 6.45 6.87 -18.27
C MET A 156 5.04 7.17 -17.77
N ILE A 157 4.01 6.82 -18.55
CA ILE A 157 2.61 6.96 -18.15
C ILE A 157 2.35 6.20 -16.85
N THR A 158 2.84 4.95 -16.73
CA THR A 158 2.66 4.16 -15.51
C THR A 158 3.38 4.75 -14.30
N LYS A 159 4.55 5.35 -14.49
CA LYS A 159 5.29 6.05 -13.43
C LYS A 159 4.58 7.31 -12.97
N VAL A 160 4.00 8.09 -13.88
CA VAL A 160 3.18 9.27 -13.52
C VAL A 160 1.91 8.84 -12.78
N MET A 161 1.26 7.75 -13.21
CA MET A 161 0.11 7.19 -12.49
C MET A 161 0.49 6.71 -11.09
N ALA A 162 1.65 6.03 -10.95
CA ALA A 162 2.20 5.64 -9.67
C ALA A 162 2.50 6.86 -8.77
N ALA A 163 3.12 7.91 -9.33
CA ALA A 163 3.40 9.16 -8.64
C ALA A 163 2.12 9.82 -8.13
N LYS A 164 1.05 9.85 -8.95
CA LYS A 164 -0.26 10.39 -8.57
C LYS A 164 -0.87 9.63 -7.39
N THR A 165 -0.83 8.29 -7.44
CA THR A 165 -1.32 7.44 -6.35
C THR A 165 -0.51 7.64 -5.06
N ALA A 166 0.83 7.62 -5.14
CA ALA A 166 1.71 7.79 -4.00
C ALA A 166 1.54 9.18 -3.35
N THR A 167 1.62 10.25 -4.15
CA THR A 167 1.56 11.64 -3.64
C THR A 167 0.18 11.99 -3.06
N ALA A 168 -0.90 11.46 -3.62
CA ALA A 168 -2.25 11.58 -3.04
C ALA A 168 -2.37 10.90 -1.67
N ALA A 169 -1.64 9.80 -1.47
CA ALA A 169 -1.55 9.10 -0.20
C ALA A 169 -0.52 9.70 0.77
N GLY A 170 0.08 10.86 0.45
CA GLY A 170 1.07 11.49 1.32
C GLY A 170 2.49 10.93 1.20
N CYS A 171 2.75 10.09 0.19
CA CYS A 171 4.05 9.47 -0.07
C CYS A 171 4.77 10.22 -1.19
N ASP A 172 6.00 10.70 -0.94
CA ASP A 172 6.85 11.22 -2.00
C ASP A 172 7.23 10.09 -2.98
N LEU A 173 7.46 10.43 -4.25
CA LEU A 173 7.93 9.46 -5.22
C LEU A 173 9.13 9.98 -6.01
N ILE A 174 10.18 9.17 -6.11
CA ILE A 174 11.36 9.44 -6.93
C ILE A 174 11.37 8.54 -8.16
N ILE A 175 11.67 9.10 -9.33
CA ILE A 175 12.10 8.34 -10.52
C ILE A 175 13.60 8.58 -10.70
N ALA A 176 14.38 7.49 -10.79
CA ALA A 176 15.83 7.55 -10.89
C ALA A 176 16.40 6.38 -11.70
N ALA A 177 17.64 6.53 -12.16
CA ALA A 177 18.33 5.47 -12.89
C ALA A 177 18.71 4.30 -11.95
N GLY A 178 18.34 3.08 -12.35
CA GLY A 178 18.59 1.83 -11.62
C GLY A 178 19.77 1.02 -12.14
N GLY A 179 20.37 1.40 -13.27
CA GLY A 179 21.39 0.57 -13.95
C GLY A 179 22.78 0.58 -13.30
N ALA A 180 23.08 1.57 -12.44
CA ALA A 180 24.36 1.65 -11.74
C ALA A 180 24.42 0.67 -10.56
N LEU A 181 25.63 0.27 -10.16
CA LEU A 181 25.83 -0.41 -8.88
C LEU A 181 25.49 0.55 -7.74
N HIS A 182 24.77 0.06 -6.73
CA HIS A 182 24.31 0.84 -5.57
C HIS A 182 23.52 2.10 -5.94
N PRO A 183 22.41 1.99 -6.71
CA PRO A 183 21.68 3.15 -7.23
C PRO A 183 21.08 4.03 -6.13
N LEU A 184 20.71 3.45 -4.97
CA LEU A 184 20.24 4.21 -3.82
C LEU A 184 21.35 5.08 -3.19
N ALA A 185 22.58 4.57 -3.09
CA ALA A 185 23.70 5.36 -2.60
C ALA A 185 24.07 6.48 -3.59
N ALA A 186 23.95 6.23 -4.90
CA ALA A 186 24.13 7.27 -5.91
C ALA A 186 23.10 8.39 -5.74
N LEU A 187 21.84 8.07 -5.44
CA LEU A 187 20.81 9.07 -5.16
C LEU A 187 21.15 9.93 -3.93
N GLU A 188 21.61 9.32 -2.84
CA GLU A 188 22.08 10.05 -1.65
C GLU A 188 23.26 10.99 -1.95
N GLN A 189 24.07 10.65 -2.95
CA GLN A 189 25.21 11.45 -3.41
C GLN A 189 24.84 12.52 -4.46
N GLY A 190 23.55 12.68 -4.78
CA GLY A 190 23.06 13.70 -5.70
C GLY A 190 22.98 13.24 -7.16
N ALA A 191 22.84 11.95 -7.42
CA ALA A 191 22.49 11.48 -8.77
C ALA A 191 21.19 12.13 -9.26
N ARG A 192 21.12 12.36 -10.58
CA ARG A 192 19.95 12.95 -11.22
C ARG A 192 18.71 12.08 -11.01
N HIS A 193 17.60 12.75 -10.68
CA HIS A 193 16.31 12.15 -10.41
C HIS A 193 15.19 13.19 -10.52
N THR A 194 13.95 12.74 -10.67
CA THR A 194 12.77 13.58 -10.46
C THR A 194 12.09 13.20 -9.16
N LEU A 195 11.82 14.20 -8.32
CA LEU A 195 11.03 14.08 -7.10
C LEU A 195 9.60 14.60 -7.30
N PHE A 196 8.62 13.72 -7.20
CA PHE A 196 7.21 14.06 -7.05
C PHE A 196 6.88 14.23 -5.57
N LYS A 197 6.54 15.46 -5.16
CA LYS A 197 6.26 15.79 -3.77
C LYS A 197 4.80 15.59 -3.41
N ALA A 198 4.56 14.89 -2.31
CA ALA A 198 3.28 14.81 -1.66
C ALA A 198 2.91 16.15 -0.99
N ARG A 199 1.61 16.46 -0.96
CA ARG A 199 1.04 17.68 -0.34
C ARG A 199 0.53 17.46 1.09
N THR A 200 0.64 16.23 1.57
CA THR A 200 0.15 15.77 2.87
C THR A 200 1.09 14.67 3.37
N THR A 201 0.84 14.13 4.56
CA THR A 201 1.61 13.00 5.11
C THR A 201 0.80 11.71 5.01
N PRO A 202 1.44 10.53 5.05
CA PRO A 202 0.72 9.25 4.96
C PRO A 202 -0.32 9.09 6.07
N ALA A 203 0.04 9.50 7.29
CA ALA A 203 -0.87 9.48 8.43
C ALA A 203 -2.11 10.38 8.22
N ARG A 204 -1.92 11.59 7.67
CA ARG A 204 -3.03 12.52 7.43
C ARG A 204 -3.92 12.05 6.28
N ALA A 205 -3.32 11.60 5.18
CA ALA A 205 -4.06 11.04 4.04
C ALA A 205 -4.92 9.85 4.46
N ARG A 206 -4.37 8.95 5.28
CA ARG A 206 -5.10 7.79 5.82
C ARG A 206 -6.31 8.21 6.66
N LYS A 207 -6.14 9.15 7.57
CA LYS A 207 -7.26 9.64 8.40
C LYS A 207 -8.34 10.30 7.55
N GLN A 208 -7.97 11.09 6.54
CA GLN A 208 -8.92 11.69 5.60
C GLN A 208 -9.70 10.63 4.82
N TRP A 209 -9.00 9.58 4.36
CA TRP A 209 -9.63 8.46 3.66
C TRP A 209 -10.65 7.72 4.54
N ILE A 210 -10.32 7.47 5.81
CA ILE A 210 -11.24 6.84 6.77
C ILE A 210 -12.44 7.75 7.06
N ALA A 211 -12.21 9.05 7.29
CA ALA A 211 -13.26 10.02 7.60
C ALA A 211 -14.27 10.19 6.45
N ALA A 212 -13.83 10.03 5.20
CA ALA A 212 -14.69 10.13 4.02
C ALA A 212 -15.57 8.89 3.79
N MET A 213 -15.33 7.79 4.51
CA MET A 213 -16.11 6.57 4.32
C MET A 213 -17.51 6.68 4.91
N LYS A 214 -18.48 6.08 4.21
CA LYS A 214 -19.84 5.91 4.74
C LYS A 214 -19.87 4.77 5.77
N PRO A 215 -20.17 5.05 7.05
CA PRO A 215 -20.26 4.03 8.09
C PRO A 215 -21.37 3.01 7.81
N ARG A 216 -21.16 1.76 8.23
CA ARG A 216 -22.15 0.66 8.16
C ARG A 216 -22.82 0.33 9.51
N GLY A 217 -22.38 0.98 10.57
CA GLY A 217 -22.89 0.83 11.94
C GLY A 217 -22.17 1.77 12.88
N SER A 218 -22.34 1.57 14.18
CA SER A 218 -21.72 2.39 15.21
C SER A 218 -21.25 1.56 16.41
N VAL A 219 -20.26 2.09 17.10
CA VAL A 219 -19.79 1.63 18.41
C VAL A 219 -19.86 2.81 19.38
N THR A 220 -20.60 2.64 20.47
CA THR A 220 -20.69 3.63 21.55
C THR A 220 -19.64 3.29 22.60
N VAL A 221 -18.91 4.28 23.08
CA VAL A 221 -17.79 4.10 24.02
C VAL A 221 -18.01 4.87 25.32
N ASP A 222 -17.48 4.35 26.42
CA ASP A 222 -17.53 5.03 27.71
C ASP A 222 -16.63 6.27 27.76
N ALA A 223 -16.81 7.11 28.78
CA ALA A 223 -16.00 8.32 28.97
C ALA A 223 -14.47 8.05 29.06
N GLY A 224 -14.07 6.90 29.62
CA GLY A 224 -12.66 6.51 29.73
C GLY A 224 -12.04 6.20 28.37
N ALA A 225 -12.76 5.48 27.54
CA ALA A 225 -12.41 5.18 26.16
C ALA A 225 -12.44 6.44 25.29
N ALA A 226 -13.46 7.29 25.40
CA ALA A 226 -13.50 8.59 24.72
C ALA A 226 -12.25 9.43 25.05
N GLY A 227 -11.88 9.51 26.33
CA GLY A 227 -10.65 10.19 26.76
C GLY A 227 -9.37 9.52 26.23
N ALA A 228 -9.33 8.19 26.13
CA ALA A 228 -8.19 7.46 25.57
C ALA A 228 -8.04 7.71 24.05
N LEU A 229 -9.15 7.74 23.32
CA LEU A 229 -9.21 8.06 21.89
C LEU A 229 -8.69 9.48 21.63
N ALA A 230 -9.12 10.46 22.42
CA ALA A 230 -8.63 11.84 22.33
C ALA A 230 -7.10 11.96 22.55
N ARG A 231 -6.48 10.99 23.25
CA ARG A 231 -5.02 10.88 23.44
C ARG A 231 -4.33 10.02 22.37
N GLY A 232 -5.02 9.63 21.30
CA GLY A 232 -4.48 8.82 20.20
C GLY A 232 -4.23 7.35 20.55
N LYS A 233 -4.98 6.78 21.51
CA LYS A 233 -4.93 5.35 21.83
C LYS A 233 -5.95 4.57 20.99
N SER A 234 -5.72 3.27 20.84
CA SER A 234 -6.64 2.36 20.17
C SER A 234 -7.90 2.12 21.02
N LEU A 235 -9.03 1.82 20.37
CA LEU A 235 -10.26 1.41 21.04
C LEU A 235 -10.14 -0.08 21.44
N LEU A 236 -10.20 -0.36 22.74
CA LEU A 236 -10.26 -1.73 23.27
C LEU A 236 -11.72 -2.12 23.52
N PRO A 237 -12.07 -3.43 23.44
CA PRO A 237 -13.43 -3.88 23.72
C PRO A 237 -13.94 -3.52 25.12
N ALA A 238 -13.03 -3.42 26.09
CA ALA A 238 -13.32 -3.07 27.48
C ALA A 238 -14.03 -1.72 27.65
N GLY A 239 -13.83 -0.78 26.73
CA GLY A 239 -14.42 0.56 26.78
C GLY A 239 -15.62 0.76 25.85
N VAL A 240 -16.15 -0.32 25.28
CA VAL A 240 -17.33 -0.30 24.39
C VAL A 240 -18.56 -0.57 25.26
N VAL A 241 -19.60 0.25 25.10
CA VAL A 241 -20.88 0.10 25.82
C VAL A 241 -22.00 -0.42 24.93
N GLU A 242 -21.98 -0.11 23.63
CA GLU A 242 -23.01 -0.53 22.68
C GLU A 242 -22.43 -0.74 21.27
N VAL A 243 -23.03 -1.67 20.52
CA VAL A 243 -22.72 -1.91 19.10
C VAL A 243 -24.01 -2.02 18.28
N ALA A 244 -24.20 -1.09 17.34
CA ALA A 244 -25.38 -1.02 16.48
C ALA A 244 -25.04 -1.20 14.98
N GLY A 245 -26.03 -1.70 14.22
CA GLY A 245 -25.90 -1.93 12.77
C GLY A 245 -25.41 -3.33 12.37
N ARG A 246 -25.08 -3.48 11.08
CA ARG A 246 -24.56 -4.73 10.50
C ARG A 246 -23.31 -4.42 9.69
N PHE A 247 -22.18 -4.94 10.14
CA PHE A 247 -20.87 -4.70 9.54
C PHE A 247 -19.98 -5.94 9.68
N GLY A 248 -19.07 -6.09 8.72
CA GLY A 248 -18.00 -7.08 8.74
C GLY A 248 -16.68 -6.50 9.25
N ARG A 249 -15.67 -7.36 9.31
CA ARG A 249 -14.30 -6.93 9.61
C ARG A 249 -13.79 -6.00 8.50
N GLY A 250 -13.24 -4.86 8.89
CA GLY A 250 -12.72 -3.82 8.00
C GLY A 250 -13.76 -2.82 7.50
N ASP A 251 -15.04 -2.98 7.87
CA ASP A 251 -16.03 -1.97 7.57
C ASP A 251 -15.86 -0.72 8.46
N PRO A 252 -16.17 0.48 7.91
CA PRO A 252 -16.20 1.71 8.69
C PRO A 252 -17.41 1.71 9.64
N VAL A 253 -17.17 2.09 10.89
CA VAL A 253 -18.21 2.31 11.90
C VAL A 253 -18.03 3.68 12.52
N ASP A 254 -19.13 4.33 12.89
CA ASP A 254 -19.09 5.54 13.70
C ASP A 254 -18.65 5.19 15.12
N ILE A 255 -17.81 6.05 15.70
CA ILE A 255 -17.45 6.01 17.11
C ILE A 255 -18.26 7.11 17.80
N LEU A 256 -19.11 6.72 18.75
CA LEU A 256 -20.02 7.62 19.46
C LEU A 256 -19.65 7.66 20.95
N ASP A 257 -19.87 8.80 21.61
CA ASP A 257 -19.89 8.85 23.07
C ASP A 257 -21.26 8.44 23.65
N GLU A 258 -21.36 8.32 24.97
CA GLU A 258 -22.59 7.94 25.67
C GLU A 258 -23.75 8.94 25.49
N ALA A 259 -23.46 10.19 25.06
CA ALA A 259 -24.46 11.19 24.73
C ALA A 259 -24.93 11.09 23.26
N GLY A 260 -24.36 10.17 22.48
CA GLY A 260 -24.63 9.98 21.06
C GLY A 260 -23.89 10.95 20.15
N ALA A 261 -22.95 11.76 20.67
CA ALA A 261 -22.13 12.63 19.87
C ALA A 261 -21.09 11.81 19.08
N ARG A 262 -20.93 12.14 17.80
CA ARG A 262 -19.97 11.47 16.92
C ARG A 262 -18.56 11.93 17.24
N LEU A 263 -17.74 11.01 17.75
CA LEU A 263 -16.33 11.22 18.02
C LEU A 263 -15.44 10.96 16.80
N GLY A 264 -15.91 10.18 15.83
CA GLY A 264 -15.11 9.85 14.65
C GLY A 264 -15.62 8.64 13.87
N VAL A 265 -14.78 8.14 12.95
CA VAL A 265 -14.99 6.91 12.18
C VAL A 265 -13.79 5.99 12.35
N GLY A 266 -14.02 4.69 12.46
CA GLY A 266 -12.94 3.70 12.50
C GLY A 266 -13.24 2.43 11.73
N LEU A 267 -12.19 1.72 11.33
CA LEU A 267 -12.29 0.42 10.67
C LEU A 267 -12.26 -0.68 11.74
N VAL A 268 -13.37 -1.39 11.89
CA VAL A 268 -13.55 -2.39 12.95
C VAL A 268 -12.84 -3.70 12.63
N ARG A 269 -12.18 -4.33 13.61
CA ARG A 269 -11.43 -5.59 13.43
C ARG A 269 -12.28 -6.85 13.59
N TYR A 270 -13.56 -6.67 13.94
CA TYR A 270 -14.50 -7.72 14.31
C TYR A 270 -15.81 -7.54 13.54
N THR A 271 -16.56 -8.63 13.33
CA THR A 271 -17.94 -8.51 12.84
C THR A 271 -18.82 -7.87 13.91
N ALA A 272 -20.01 -7.40 13.54
CA ALA A 272 -20.95 -6.84 14.52
C ALA A 272 -21.34 -7.84 15.63
N GLU A 273 -21.42 -9.13 15.31
CA GLU A 273 -21.72 -10.20 16.29
C GLU A 273 -20.55 -10.42 17.26
N GLU A 274 -19.34 -10.50 16.73
CA GLU A 274 -18.12 -10.62 17.55
C GLU A 274 -17.93 -9.39 18.44
N ALA A 275 -18.11 -8.18 17.89
CA ALA A 275 -18.00 -6.94 18.63
C ALA A 275 -18.99 -6.85 19.79
N ARG A 276 -20.24 -7.33 19.60
CA ARG A 276 -21.24 -7.42 20.68
C ARG A 276 -20.84 -8.40 21.76
N ALA A 277 -20.30 -9.57 21.39
CA ALA A 277 -19.84 -10.56 22.35
C ALA A 277 -18.65 -10.06 23.20
N LEU A 278 -17.86 -9.13 22.65
CA LEU A 278 -16.67 -8.56 23.29
C LEU A 278 -16.93 -7.28 24.11
N ILE A 279 -18.15 -6.74 24.16
CA ILE A 279 -18.48 -5.54 24.95
C ILE A 279 -18.02 -5.70 26.41
N GLY A 280 -17.24 -4.74 26.91
CA GLY A 280 -16.73 -4.71 28.28
C GLY A 280 -15.65 -5.76 28.60
N ARG A 281 -15.21 -6.57 27.62
CA ARG A 281 -14.22 -7.64 27.84
C ARG A 281 -12.78 -7.11 27.76
N ARG A 282 -11.89 -7.65 28.59
CA ARG A 282 -10.45 -7.39 28.46
C ARG A 282 -9.88 -8.16 27.27
N SER A 283 -8.81 -7.66 26.68
CA SER A 283 -8.18 -8.29 25.51
C SER A 283 -7.74 -9.74 25.75
N SER A 284 -7.40 -10.11 26.98
CA SER A 284 -7.06 -11.48 27.39
C SER A 284 -8.26 -12.45 27.37
N GLU A 285 -9.49 -11.95 27.36
CA GLU A 285 -10.72 -12.76 27.37
C GLU A 285 -11.24 -13.06 25.95
N ILE A 286 -10.67 -12.40 24.93
CA ILE A 286 -11.15 -12.49 23.54
C ILE A 286 -11.17 -13.93 23.04
N GLU A 287 -10.11 -14.69 23.29
CA GLU A 287 -10.01 -16.08 22.82
C GLU A 287 -11.05 -16.99 23.46
N ALA A 288 -11.28 -16.82 24.77
CA ALA A 288 -12.31 -17.59 25.48
C ALA A 288 -13.72 -17.28 24.99
N VAL A 289 -14.00 -16.03 24.59
CA VAL A 289 -15.32 -15.60 24.11
C VAL A 289 -15.56 -16.02 22.66
N LEU A 290 -14.56 -15.90 21.80
CA LEU A 290 -14.72 -16.13 20.35
C LEU A 290 -14.29 -17.52 19.89
N GLY A 291 -13.57 -18.27 20.72
CA GLY A 291 -13.03 -19.58 20.37
C GLY A 291 -11.78 -19.55 19.49
N TYR A 292 -11.16 -18.37 19.31
CA TYR A 292 -9.91 -18.21 18.55
C TYR A 292 -9.13 -16.96 19.03
N PRO A 293 -7.79 -16.93 18.88
CA PRO A 293 -6.99 -15.77 19.27
C PRO A 293 -7.33 -14.54 18.41
N GLY A 294 -7.81 -13.47 19.05
CA GLY A 294 -8.19 -12.23 18.38
C GLY A 294 -7.19 -11.08 18.59
N ARG A 295 -7.41 -9.98 17.86
CA ARG A 295 -6.59 -8.76 17.97
C ARG A 295 -7.02 -7.95 19.20
N ALA A 296 -6.07 -7.51 20.02
CA ALA A 296 -6.38 -6.82 21.27
C ALA A 296 -7.30 -5.59 21.12
N ALA A 297 -7.11 -4.80 20.07
CA ALA A 297 -7.93 -3.62 19.78
C ALA A 297 -9.14 -3.97 18.92
N LEU A 298 -10.31 -3.40 19.27
CA LEU A 298 -11.51 -3.41 18.44
C LEU A 298 -11.30 -2.53 17.20
N ILE A 299 -10.73 -1.32 17.40
CA ILE A 299 -10.33 -0.38 16.35
C ILE A 299 -8.93 0.13 16.72
N HIS A 300 -7.97 0.02 15.80
CA HIS A 300 -6.61 0.51 16.03
C HIS A 300 -6.54 2.03 15.84
N ARG A 301 -5.64 2.71 16.57
CA ARG A 301 -5.45 4.17 16.46
C ARG A 301 -5.11 4.67 15.05
N ASP A 302 -4.46 3.83 14.25
CA ASP A 302 -4.10 4.14 12.86
C ASP A 302 -5.24 3.80 11.89
N ASP A 303 -6.26 3.09 12.37
CA ASP A 303 -7.47 2.70 11.64
C ASP A 303 -8.68 3.55 12.07
N MET A 304 -8.45 4.77 12.58
CA MET A 304 -9.51 5.71 12.97
C MET A 304 -9.19 7.17 12.60
N ALA A 305 -10.25 7.93 12.37
CA ALA A 305 -10.24 9.37 12.21
C ALA A 305 -11.21 9.98 13.23
N LEU A 306 -10.65 10.72 14.19
CA LEU A 306 -11.35 11.41 15.27
C LEU A 306 -11.45 12.90 14.95
#